data_AF-A0A927E4I7-F1
#
_entry.id   AF-A0A927E4I7-F1
#
_cell.length_a   1.000
_cell.length_b   1.000
_cell.length_c   1.000
_cell.angle_alpha   90.00
_cell.angle_beta   90.00
_cell.angle_gamma   90.00
#
_symmetry.space_group_name_H-M   'P 1'
#
loop_
_entity.id
_entity.type
_entity.pdbx_description
1 polymer ?
#
loop_
_entity_poly.entity_id
_entity_poly.type
_entity_poly.pdbx_seq_one_letter_code
_entity_poly.pdbx_strand_id
1 'polypeptide(L)'
;MSRWFRHYAGMMRDDKLVRAALKSRQTVERVVWVWGAILESAAEIDDAGRYEIDAAEIAYFLRADEADILSILESLEGLGRIHAGSVAKWGDRQFQSDRSAERQKRYRDKRASRSDEDANPSRDGGVTVASRHSDAPEAETDTDTEEETKDAASAASSAGAPVLDLQEAERRCCEAAASDRLGSFAPIAELLHRQADLDRDILPALRARPAPKNGIQSWRYYAPIISEAMAKRAPPASASGLPKVFIVKDTPEWAERVAAGHKPGMTTQHPQTKAEGWYFSATQNPPNSRSNAA
;
A
#
# COMPACT_ATOMS: atom_id res chain seq x y z
N MET A 1 -22.12 -15.84 9.39
CA MET A 1 -20.71 -15.43 9.15
C MET A 1 -20.62 -13.99 9.60
N SER A 2 -19.58 -13.63 10.36
CA SER A 2 -19.32 -12.22 10.66
C SER A 2 -19.09 -11.47 9.34
N ARG A 3 -19.82 -10.38 9.14
CA ARG A 3 -19.64 -9.50 7.99
C ARG A 3 -18.41 -8.62 8.22
N TRP A 4 -17.70 -8.33 7.14
CA TRP A 4 -16.54 -7.45 7.17
C TRP A 4 -16.97 -6.07 6.70
N PHE A 5 -16.60 -5.04 7.45
CA PHE A 5 -16.66 -3.66 6.97
C PHE A 5 -15.24 -3.13 6.81
N ARG A 6 -15.04 -2.24 5.84
CA ARG A 6 -13.73 -1.66 5.58
C ARG A 6 -13.45 -0.54 6.57
N HIS A 7 -12.36 -0.70 7.32
CA HIS A 7 -11.74 0.36 8.08
C HIS A 7 -10.64 1.03 7.22
N TYR A 8 -10.78 2.31 6.91
CA TYR A 8 -9.86 3.03 6.02
C TYR A 8 -8.57 3.45 6.74
N ALA A 9 -7.47 3.47 6.00
CA ALA A 9 -6.24 4.10 6.47
C ALA A 9 -6.50 5.58 6.77
N GLY A 10 -5.96 6.06 7.89
CA GLY A 10 -6.12 7.45 8.31
C GLY A 10 -7.45 7.77 9.02
N MET A 11 -8.38 6.82 9.18
CA MET A 11 -9.65 7.08 9.89
C MET A 11 -9.43 7.60 11.32
N MET A 12 -8.44 7.04 12.03
CA MET A 12 -8.06 7.46 13.38
C MET A 12 -7.55 8.92 13.46
N ARG A 13 -7.21 9.50 12.30
CA ARG A 13 -6.72 10.89 12.16
C ARG A 13 -7.56 11.67 11.15
N ASP A 14 -8.81 11.25 10.91
CA ASP A 14 -9.68 11.93 9.96
C ASP A 14 -10.05 13.31 10.54
N ASP A 15 -9.58 14.38 9.89
CA ASP A 15 -9.81 15.77 10.30
C ASP A 15 -11.29 16.08 10.51
N LYS A 16 -12.21 15.42 9.80
CA LYS A 16 -13.65 15.63 9.97
C LYS A 16 -14.16 15.01 11.26
N LEU A 17 -13.60 13.86 11.69
CA LEU A 17 -13.91 13.28 12.99
C LEU A 17 -13.30 14.11 14.12
N VAL A 18 -12.11 14.68 13.92
CA VAL A 18 -11.51 15.64 14.87
C VAL A 18 -12.37 16.90 14.98
N ARG A 19 -12.87 17.45 13.87
CA ARG A 19 -13.81 18.58 13.88
C ARG A 19 -15.14 18.24 14.55
N ALA A 20 -15.65 17.02 14.35
CA ALA A 20 -16.86 16.56 15.04
C ALA A 20 -16.65 16.55 16.56
N ALA A 21 -15.52 16.02 17.02
CA ALA A 21 -15.13 16.02 18.44
C ALA A 21 -15.06 17.44 19.03
N LEU A 22 -14.47 18.39 18.30
CA LEU A 22 -14.44 19.79 18.71
C LEU A 22 -15.84 20.41 18.80
N LYS A 23 -16.73 20.15 17.83
CA LYS A 23 -18.10 20.69 17.81
C LYS A 23 -18.97 20.11 18.92
N SER A 24 -18.89 18.81 19.16
CA SER A 24 -19.63 18.12 20.21
C SER A 24 -19.02 18.29 21.61
N ARG A 25 -17.82 18.87 21.71
CA ARG A 25 -17.01 18.94 22.94
C ARG A 25 -16.72 17.57 23.55
N GLN A 26 -16.57 16.57 22.70
CA GLN A 26 -16.27 15.19 23.08
C GLN A 26 -14.83 14.83 22.72
N THR A 27 -14.32 13.75 23.30
CA THR A 27 -12.98 13.26 22.95
C THR A 27 -12.98 12.62 21.57
N VAL A 28 -11.82 12.69 20.88
CA VAL A 28 -11.68 12.10 19.54
C VAL A 28 -11.85 10.59 19.59
N GLU A 29 -11.36 9.91 20.64
CA GLU A 29 -11.55 8.46 20.76
C GLU A 29 -13.04 8.08 20.82
N ARG A 30 -13.86 8.87 21.52
CA ARG A 30 -15.30 8.64 21.63
C ARG A 30 -15.99 8.81 20.28
N VAL A 31 -15.68 9.88 19.56
CA VAL A 31 -16.23 10.13 18.22
C VAL A 31 -15.84 9.03 17.22
N VAL A 32 -14.56 8.62 17.23
CA VAL A 32 -14.08 7.55 16.35
C VAL A 32 -14.76 6.23 16.67
N TRP A 33 -14.98 5.92 17.95
CA TRP A 33 -15.72 4.73 18.35
C TRP A 33 -17.17 4.75 17.86
N VAL A 34 -17.89 5.86 18.08
CA VAL A 34 -19.28 6.04 17.61
C VAL A 34 -19.35 5.90 16.09
N TRP A 35 -18.41 6.50 15.38
CA TRP A 35 -18.30 6.36 13.92
C TRP A 35 -18.07 4.90 13.50
N GLY A 36 -17.23 4.16 14.23
CA GLY A 36 -17.03 2.73 14.01
C GLY A 36 -18.33 1.93 14.17
N ALA A 37 -19.08 2.15 15.25
CA ALA A 37 -20.36 1.48 15.51
C ALA A 37 -21.40 1.76 14.41
N ILE A 38 -21.46 3.00 13.91
CA ILE A 38 -22.32 3.37 12.77
C ILE A 38 -21.94 2.57 11.52
N LEU A 39 -20.64 2.50 11.18
CA LEU A 39 -20.18 1.78 10.00
C LEU A 39 -20.40 0.27 10.12
N GLU A 40 -20.24 -0.29 11.32
CA GLU A 40 -20.51 -1.69 11.63
C GLU A 40 -22.00 -2.00 11.43
N SER A 41 -22.90 -1.24 12.07
CA SER A 41 -24.35 -1.37 11.90
C SER A 41 -24.77 -1.24 10.43
N ALA A 42 -24.24 -0.24 9.72
CA ALA A 42 -24.52 -0.06 8.28
C ALA A 42 -24.09 -1.24 7.42
N ALA A 43 -22.95 -1.86 7.75
CA ALA A 43 -22.46 -3.03 7.04
C ALA A 43 -23.25 -4.30 7.37
N GLU A 44 -23.75 -4.44 8.60
CA GLU A 44 -24.60 -5.57 9.00
C GLU A 44 -25.95 -5.55 8.29
N ILE A 45 -26.58 -4.36 8.22
CA ILE A 45 -27.85 -4.14 7.54
C ILE A 45 -27.70 -4.32 6.02
N ASP A 46 -26.58 -3.84 5.43
CA ASP A 46 -26.26 -3.98 3.99
C ASP A 46 -27.31 -3.31 3.06
N ASP A 47 -27.90 -2.19 3.53
CA ASP A 47 -28.92 -1.42 2.80
C ASP A 47 -28.45 0.02 2.55
N ALA A 48 -27.61 0.20 1.53
CA ALA A 48 -27.14 1.52 1.06
C ALA A 48 -26.53 2.45 2.13
N GLY A 49 -26.02 1.89 3.24
CA GLY A 49 -25.42 2.65 4.33
C GLY A 49 -26.39 3.05 5.43
N ARG A 50 -27.64 2.59 5.37
CA ARG A 50 -28.61 2.67 6.46
C ARG A 50 -28.04 2.02 7.71
N TYR A 51 -28.06 2.73 8.83
CA TYR A 51 -27.60 2.22 10.12
C TYR A 51 -28.72 2.33 11.16
N GLU A 52 -28.68 1.46 12.15
CA GLU A 52 -29.51 1.50 13.34
C GLU A 52 -28.59 1.44 14.56
N ILE A 53 -28.65 2.47 15.40
CA ILE A 53 -27.93 2.53 16.67
C ILE A 53 -28.84 3.14 17.74
N ASP A 54 -28.64 2.73 18.99
CA ASP A 54 -29.26 3.34 20.15
C ASP A 54 -28.23 4.18 20.90
N ALA A 55 -28.53 5.47 21.08
CA ALA A 55 -27.65 6.39 21.79
C ALA A 55 -27.49 6.01 23.27
N ALA A 56 -28.55 5.48 23.91
CA ALA A 56 -28.51 5.05 25.30
C ALA A 56 -27.62 3.81 25.49
N GLU A 57 -27.68 2.85 24.57
CA GLU A 57 -26.82 1.67 24.56
C GLU A 57 -25.34 2.06 24.36
N ILE A 58 -25.06 2.94 23.38
CA ILE A 58 -23.70 3.45 23.14
C ILE A 58 -23.16 4.18 24.38
N ALA A 59 -23.98 5.02 25.01
CA ALA A 59 -23.62 5.74 26.22
C ALA A 59 -23.25 4.77 27.35
N TYR A 60 -24.02 3.69 27.51
CA TYR A 60 -23.72 2.64 28.47
C TYR A 60 -22.36 1.96 28.21
N PHE A 61 -22.05 1.61 26.94
CA PHE A 61 -20.77 1.02 26.57
C PHE A 61 -19.58 1.94 26.81
N LEU A 62 -19.72 3.22 26.47
CA LEU A 62 -18.66 4.23 26.57
C LEU A 62 -18.55 4.87 27.95
N ARG A 63 -19.43 4.49 28.89
CA ARG A 63 -19.54 5.11 30.23
C ARG A 63 -19.67 6.63 30.12
N ALA A 64 -20.58 7.07 29.25
CA ALA A 64 -20.84 8.46 28.91
C ALA A 64 -22.32 8.81 29.17
N ASP A 65 -22.65 10.10 29.11
CA ASP A 65 -24.04 10.53 29.10
C ASP A 65 -24.66 10.36 27.70
N GLU A 66 -25.94 10.02 27.64
CA GLU A 66 -26.66 9.88 26.36
C GLU A 66 -26.64 11.19 25.55
N ALA A 67 -26.74 12.33 26.23
CA ALA A 67 -26.65 13.65 25.61
C ALA A 67 -25.31 13.88 24.90
N ASP A 68 -24.21 13.32 25.42
CA ASP A 68 -22.91 13.39 24.76
C ASP A 68 -22.95 12.65 23.42
N ILE A 69 -23.55 11.45 23.39
CA ILE A 69 -23.65 10.65 22.17
C ILE A 69 -24.54 11.35 21.13
N LEU A 70 -25.68 11.89 21.55
CA LEU A 70 -26.56 12.66 20.68
C LEU A 70 -25.84 13.88 20.08
N SER A 71 -25.02 14.59 20.86
CA SER A 71 -24.23 15.73 20.36
C SER A 71 -23.18 15.33 19.31
N ILE A 72 -22.62 14.11 19.41
CA ILE A 72 -21.73 13.54 18.40
C ILE A 72 -22.50 13.28 17.11
N LEU A 73 -23.68 12.65 17.21
CA LEU A 73 -24.51 12.36 16.04
C LEU A 73 -24.93 13.64 15.32
N GLU A 74 -25.38 14.65 16.05
CA GLU A 74 -25.70 15.97 15.48
C GLU A 74 -24.47 16.61 14.80
N SER A 75 -23.29 16.51 15.42
CA SER A 75 -22.06 17.04 14.83
C SER A 75 -21.63 16.29 13.57
N LEU A 76 -21.83 14.97 13.51
CA LEU A 76 -21.55 14.15 12.33
C LEU A 76 -22.53 14.44 11.18
N GLU A 77 -23.81 14.64 11.48
CA GLU A 77 -24.85 15.08 10.53
C GLU A 77 -24.50 16.48 9.98
N GLY A 78 -24.20 17.44 10.85
CA GLY A 78 -23.82 18.80 10.47
C GLY A 78 -22.49 18.91 9.70
N LEU A 79 -21.67 17.86 9.68
CA LEU A 79 -20.45 17.75 8.86
C LEU A 79 -20.66 16.88 7.61
N GLY A 80 -21.89 16.43 7.35
CA GLY A 80 -22.26 15.63 6.18
C GLY A 80 -21.63 14.24 6.18
N ARG A 81 -21.41 13.64 7.35
CA ARG A 81 -20.90 12.26 7.48
C ARG A 81 -22.03 11.24 7.53
N ILE A 82 -23.14 11.62 8.13
CA ILE A 82 -24.41 10.90 8.13
C ILE A 82 -25.50 11.83 7.61
N HIS A 83 -26.55 11.24 7.06
CA HIS A 83 -27.77 11.93 6.69
C HIS A 83 -28.99 11.04 6.91
N ALA A 84 -29.96 11.51 7.69
CA ALA A 84 -31.25 10.85 7.88
C ALA A 84 -31.16 9.33 8.18
N GLY A 85 -30.24 8.93 9.07
CA GLY A 85 -30.04 7.52 9.44
C GLY A 85 -29.25 6.69 8.42
N SER A 86 -28.55 7.34 7.49
CA SER A 86 -27.68 6.68 6.51
C SER A 86 -26.29 7.31 6.46
N VAL A 87 -25.26 6.51 6.16
CA VAL A 87 -23.89 6.99 5.99
C VAL A 87 -23.74 7.72 4.66
N ALA A 88 -23.26 8.97 4.71
CA ALA A 88 -23.04 9.75 3.50
C ALA A 88 -21.92 9.14 2.63
N LYS A 89 -22.18 9.08 1.32
CA LYS A 89 -21.29 8.47 0.32
C LYS A 89 -20.91 7.03 0.65
N TRP A 90 -21.87 6.23 1.12
CA TRP A 90 -21.63 4.83 1.48
C TRP A 90 -20.96 4.00 0.38
N GLY A 91 -21.39 4.16 -0.88
CA GLY A 91 -20.82 3.41 -2.02
C GLY A 91 -19.34 3.69 -2.28
N ASP A 92 -18.88 4.92 -2.00
CA ASP A 92 -17.46 5.30 -2.12
C ASP A 92 -16.63 4.72 -0.96
N ARG A 93 -17.28 4.52 0.18
CA ARG A 93 -16.67 3.96 1.38
C ARG A 93 -16.61 2.44 1.25
N GLN A 94 -17.75 1.77 1.23
CA GLN A 94 -17.83 0.32 1.09
C GLN A 94 -18.02 -0.05 -0.39
N PHE A 95 -16.93 -0.42 -1.06
CA PHE A 95 -17.01 -0.89 -2.44
C PHE A 95 -17.92 -2.12 -2.54
N GLN A 96 -18.91 -2.06 -3.44
CA GLN A 96 -19.74 -3.22 -3.80
C GLN A 96 -18.92 -4.38 -4.40
N SER A 97 -17.62 -4.16 -4.67
CA SER A 97 -16.73 -5.14 -5.27
C SER A 97 -16.54 -6.41 -4.46
N ASP A 98 -16.75 -6.34 -3.14
CA ASP A 98 -16.63 -7.48 -2.24
C ASP A 98 -17.80 -8.47 -2.44
N ARG A 99 -18.87 -8.07 -3.14
CA ARG A 99 -19.86 -8.96 -3.78
C ARG A 99 -19.31 -9.62 -5.05
N SER A 100 -18.04 -10.04 -5.01
CA SER A 100 -17.37 -10.77 -6.11
C SER A 100 -18.19 -11.96 -6.60
N ALA A 101 -18.98 -12.59 -5.72
CA ALA A 101 -19.96 -13.62 -6.06
C ALA A 101 -21.06 -13.15 -7.02
N GLU A 102 -21.64 -11.96 -6.84
CA GLU A 102 -22.70 -11.43 -7.72
C GLU A 102 -22.16 -11.02 -9.08
N ARG A 103 -20.95 -10.41 -9.12
CA ARG A 103 -20.29 -10.09 -10.40
C ARG A 103 -19.89 -11.36 -11.16
N GLN A 104 -19.36 -12.37 -10.47
CA GLN A 104 -19.06 -13.67 -11.07
C GLN A 104 -20.33 -14.44 -11.46
N LYS A 105 -21.43 -14.31 -10.72
CA LYS A 105 -22.73 -14.90 -11.06
C LYS A 105 -23.28 -14.24 -12.33
N ARG A 106 -23.36 -12.90 -12.40
CA ARG A 106 -23.76 -12.16 -13.61
C ARG A 106 -22.86 -12.46 -14.81
N TYR A 107 -21.55 -12.63 -14.60
CA TYR A 107 -20.62 -13.02 -15.66
C TYR A 107 -20.85 -14.46 -16.13
N ARG A 108 -21.08 -15.40 -15.20
CA ARG A 108 -21.41 -16.80 -15.52
C ARG A 108 -22.77 -16.91 -16.23
N ASP A 109 -23.79 -16.20 -15.75
CA ASP A 109 -25.12 -16.17 -16.35
C ASP A 109 -25.08 -15.56 -17.78
N LYS A 110 -24.28 -14.49 -17.99
CA LYS A 110 -24.03 -13.93 -19.33
C LYS A 110 -23.21 -14.85 -20.24
N ARG A 111 -22.38 -15.73 -19.68
CA ARG A 111 -21.61 -16.71 -20.45
C ARG A 111 -22.43 -17.95 -20.80
N ALA A 112 -23.29 -18.41 -19.88
CA ALA A 112 -24.20 -19.53 -20.08
C ALA A 112 -25.27 -19.20 -21.13
N SER A 113 -25.87 -18.01 -21.06
CA SER A 113 -26.82 -17.53 -22.08
C SER A 113 -26.19 -17.37 -23.47
N ARG A 114 -24.90 -17.04 -23.56
CA ARG A 114 -24.17 -16.98 -24.84
C ARG A 114 -23.73 -18.34 -25.38
N SER A 115 -23.63 -19.37 -24.54
CA SER A 115 -23.27 -20.73 -24.98
C SER A 115 -24.48 -21.56 -25.44
N ASP A 116 -25.69 -21.22 -25.01
CA ASP A 116 -26.90 -21.92 -25.42
C ASP A 116 -27.44 -21.47 -26.80
N GLU A 117 -27.04 -20.29 -27.29
CA GLU A 117 -27.42 -19.81 -28.63
C GLU A 117 -26.51 -20.33 -29.77
N ASP A 118 -25.40 -21.01 -29.45
CA ASP A 118 -24.39 -21.42 -30.45
C ASP A 118 -24.23 -22.95 -30.58
N ALA A 119 -25.32 -23.69 -30.33
CA ALA A 119 -25.40 -25.12 -30.57
C ALA A 119 -25.86 -25.41 -32.02
N ASN A 120 -24.97 -25.22 -33.00
CA ASN A 120 -25.13 -25.83 -34.33
C ASN A 120 -23.80 -26.49 -34.78
N PRO A 121 -23.74 -27.82 -34.94
CA PRO A 121 -22.51 -28.50 -35.36
C PRO A 121 -22.49 -28.68 -36.88
N SER A 122 -21.73 -27.85 -37.61
CA SER A 122 -21.31 -28.22 -38.97
C SER A 122 -20.11 -27.45 -39.52
N ARG A 123 -19.05 -28.22 -39.79
CA ARG A 123 -18.13 -28.18 -40.96
C ARG A 123 -17.36 -26.90 -41.33
N ASP A 124 -16.04 -27.04 -41.19
CA ASP A 124 -14.97 -26.95 -42.20
C ASP A 124 -14.85 -25.73 -43.16
N GLY A 125 -13.64 -25.15 -43.18
CA GLY A 125 -12.99 -24.51 -44.34
C GLY A 125 -13.45 -23.11 -44.78
N GLY A 126 -12.51 -22.15 -44.85
CA GLY A 126 -12.62 -21.03 -45.80
C GLY A 126 -12.14 -19.66 -45.32
N VAL A 127 -10.97 -19.24 -45.84
CA VAL A 127 -10.44 -17.87 -45.82
C VAL A 127 -11.41 -16.88 -46.49
N THR A 128 -11.66 -15.71 -45.89
CA THR A 128 -11.86 -14.44 -46.63
C THR A 128 -11.55 -13.22 -45.74
N VAL A 129 -10.97 -12.20 -46.38
CA VAL A 129 -10.54 -10.91 -45.81
C VAL A 129 -11.51 -9.81 -46.27
N ALA A 130 -11.59 -8.74 -45.45
CA ALA A 130 -11.91 -7.34 -45.77
C ALA A 130 -13.37 -6.82 -45.59
N SER A 131 -13.50 -5.78 -44.74
CA SER A 131 -13.78 -4.37 -45.14
C SER A 131 -14.93 -3.66 -44.37
N ARG A 132 -14.53 -2.59 -43.67
CA ARG A 132 -15.16 -1.26 -43.42
C ARG A 132 -16.70 -1.15 -43.31
N HIS A 133 -17.23 -0.57 -42.24
CA HIS A 133 -17.48 0.88 -42.11
C HIS A 133 -18.04 1.28 -40.72
N SER A 134 -17.80 2.55 -40.39
CA SER A 134 -18.34 3.46 -39.38
C SER A 134 -19.70 3.15 -38.74
N ASP A 135 -19.77 3.35 -37.41
CA ASP A 135 -20.70 4.32 -36.81
C ASP A 135 -20.19 4.80 -35.44
N ALA A 136 -20.22 6.12 -35.25
CA ALA A 136 -20.01 6.83 -33.99
C ALA A 136 -21.25 6.70 -33.08
N PRO A 137 -21.15 7.06 -31.78
CA PRO A 137 -21.75 8.35 -31.45
C PRO A 137 -20.92 9.21 -30.49
N GLU A 138 -20.89 10.48 -30.89
CA GLU A 138 -20.94 11.76 -30.18
C GLU A 138 -20.40 11.88 -28.74
N ALA A 139 -19.42 12.78 -28.67
CA ALA A 139 -18.98 13.48 -27.48
C ALA A 139 -20.04 14.52 -27.07
N GLU A 140 -20.28 14.63 -25.77
CA GLU A 140 -20.63 15.92 -25.17
C GLU A 140 -19.48 16.32 -24.24
N THR A 141 -18.75 17.32 -24.71
CA THR A 141 -17.82 18.14 -23.95
C THR A 141 -18.60 19.38 -23.60
N ASP A 142 -18.71 19.72 -22.31
CA ASP A 142 -19.08 21.06 -21.89
C ASP A 142 -18.03 21.53 -20.88
N THR A 143 -17.23 22.48 -21.34
CA THR A 143 -16.21 23.28 -20.64
C THR A 143 -16.49 24.69 -21.19
N ASP A 144 -16.89 25.67 -20.38
CA ASP A 144 -16.06 26.63 -19.63
C ASP A 144 -17.05 27.65 -19.00
N THR A 145 -16.78 28.38 -17.92
CA THR A 145 -15.97 29.61 -17.96
C THR A 145 -15.43 30.01 -16.58
N GLU A 146 -14.22 30.54 -16.67
CA GLU A 146 -13.27 31.13 -15.75
C GLU A 146 -13.79 32.31 -14.90
N GLU A 147 -13.15 32.52 -13.75
CA GLU A 147 -12.76 33.89 -13.37
C GLU A 147 -11.38 33.87 -12.68
N GLU A 148 -10.41 34.48 -13.36
CA GLU A 148 -9.06 34.79 -12.87
C GLU A 148 -9.12 35.80 -11.72
N THR A 149 -8.28 35.62 -10.71
CA THR A 149 -7.60 36.77 -10.10
C THR A 149 -6.17 36.37 -9.74
N LYS A 150 -5.23 36.90 -10.52
CA LYS A 150 -3.80 36.96 -10.22
C LYS A 150 -3.59 37.88 -9.02
N ASP A 151 -2.72 37.48 -8.10
CA ASP A 151 -1.65 38.38 -7.69
C ASP A 151 -0.38 37.61 -7.33
N ALA A 152 0.73 38.16 -7.81
CA ALA A 152 2.05 37.58 -7.81
C ALA A 152 2.86 37.95 -6.56
N ALA A 153 3.98 37.23 -6.42
CA ALA A 153 5.21 37.57 -5.70
C ALA A 153 5.40 36.91 -4.33
N SER A 154 6.20 35.85 -4.33
CA SER A 154 7.52 35.93 -3.67
C SER A 154 8.43 34.81 -4.18
N ALA A 155 9.38 35.20 -5.03
CA ALA A 155 10.61 34.47 -5.21
C ALA A 155 11.55 34.81 -4.04
N ALA A 156 12.02 33.79 -3.31
CA ALA A 156 13.39 33.69 -2.81
C ALA A 156 13.58 32.44 -1.91
N SER A 157 14.44 31.55 -2.39
CA SER A 157 15.50 30.90 -1.60
C SER A 157 15.14 29.88 -0.51
N SER A 158 15.30 28.60 -0.84
CA SER A 158 16.34 27.78 -0.17
C SER A 158 16.60 26.50 -0.97
N ALA A 159 17.87 26.26 -1.28
CA ALA A 159 18.36 24.99 -1.79
C ALA A 159 17.98 23.87 -0.80
N GLY A 160 17.06 22.99 -1.21
CA GLY A 160 16.62 21.82 -0.47
C GLY A 160 16.39 20.68 -1.46
N ALA A 161 16.73 19.46 -1.06
CA ALA A 161 16.62 18.24 -1.86
C ALA A 161 15.32 18.19 -2.68
N PRO A 162 15.34 17.63 -3.90
CA PRO A 162 14.15 17.60 -4.75
C PRO A 162 13.05 16.86 -4.00
N VAL A 163 12.04 17.61 -3.56
CA VAL A 163 10.77 17.03 -3.13
C VAL A 163 10.24 16.36 -4.39
N LEU A 164 10.34 15.03 -4.43
CA LEU A 164 9.80 14.24 -5.52
C LEU A 164 8.30 14.52 -5.58
N ASP A 165 7.90 15.31 -6.56
CA ASP A 165 6.49 15.52 -6.87
C ASP A 165 5.92 14.18 -7.37
N LEU A 166 5.16 13.52 -6.49
CA LEU A 166 4.59 12.20 -6.74
C LEU A 166 3.61 12.23 -7.92
N GLN A 167 2.96 13.37 -8.19
CA GLN A 167 2.04 13.51 -9.32
C GLN A 167 2.81 13.54 -10.64
N GLU A 168 3.93 14.27 -10.69
CA GLU A 168 4.81 14.28 -11.86
C GLU A 168 5.49 12.92 -12.07
N ALA A 169 5.90 12.24 -11.00
CA ALA A 169 6.43 10.88 -11.08
C ALA A 169 5.39 9.90 -11.64
N GLU A 170 4.13 9.99 -11.20
CA GLU A 170 3.02 9.18 -11.70
C GLU A 170 2.77 9.44 -13.20
N ARG A 171 2.70 10.71 -13.61
CA ARG A 171 2.52 11.11 -15.01
C ARG A 171 3.60 10.50 -15.91
N ARG A 172 4.87 10.61 -15.54
CA ARG A 172 6.00 10.06 -16.30
C ARG A 172 5.98 8.53 -16.34
N CYS A 173 5.52 7.87 -15.28
CA CYS A 173 5.37 6.42 -15.25
C CYS A 173 4.22 5.95 -16.16
N CYS A 174 3.07 6.62 -16.16
CA CYS A 174 1.94 6.30 -17.06
C CYS A 174 2.36 6.38 -18.53
N GLU A 175 3.07 7.45 -18.89
CA GLU A 175 3.64 7.64 -20.24
C GLU A 175 4.60 6.50 -20.60
N ALA A 176 5.53 6.14 -19.70
CA ALA A 176 6.49 5.07 -19.91
C ALA A 176 5.85 3.67 -20.00
N ALA A 177 4.73 3.44 -19.31
CA ALA A 177 3.97 2.19 -19.35
C ALA A 177 2.99 2.12 -20.53
N ALA A 178 2.81 3.21 -21.28
CA ALA A 178 1.79 3.39 -22.31
C ALA A 178 0.38 3.06 -21.81
N SER A 179 0.04 3.52 -20.60
CA SER A 179 -1.23 3.23 -19.96
C SER A 179 -1.68 4.35 -19.02
N ASP A 180 -2.93 4.80 -19.20
CA ASP A 180 -3.53 5.89 -18.42
C ASP A 180 -4.37 5.37 -17.23
N ARG A 181 -4.46 4.04 -17.04
CA ARG A 181 -5.39 3.41 -16.07
C ARG A 181 -4.75 2.26 -15.28
N LEU A 182 -3.64 2.53 -14.58
CA LEU A 182 -2.93 1.54 -13.75
C LEU A 182 -3.36 1.53 -12.27
N GLY A 183 -4.48 2.16 -11.93
CA GLY A 183 -5.00 2.21 -10.57
C GLY A 183 -4.04 2.95 -9.62
N SER A 184 -4.01 2.56 -8.35
CA SER A 184 -3.22 3.27 -7.33
C SER A 184 -1.70 3.19 -7.58
N PHE A 185 -1.05 4.35 -7.65
CA PHE A 185 0.41 4.52 -7.78
C PHE A 185 1.21 4.10 -6.52
N ALA A 186 0.53 3.71 -5.44
CA ALA A 186 1.16 3.34 -4.17
C ALA A 186 2.32 2.32 -4.28
N PRO A 187 2.27 1.27 -5.12
CA PRO A 187 3.38 0.33 -5.26
C PRO A 187 4.68 0.96 -5.81
N ILE A 188 4.56 1.96 -6.70
CA ILE A 188 5.72 2.67 -7.26
C ILE A 188 6.20 3.74 -6.28
N ALA A 189 5.27 4.45 -5.63
CA ALA A 189 5.59 5.40 -4.58
C ALA A 189 6.39 4.71 -3.45
N GLU A 190 6.01 3.49 -3.05
CA GLU A 190 6.77 2.72 -2.04
C GLU A 190 8.20 2.42 -2.51
N LEU A 191 8.41 2.11 -3.79
CA LEU A 191 9.75 1.88 -4.34
C LEU A 191 10.59 3.16 -4.34
N LEU A 192 10.01 4.31 -4.70
CA LEU A 192 10.68 5.61 -4.61
C LEU A 192 11.11 5.93 -3.17
N HIS A 193 10.27 5.63 -2.17
CA HIS A 193 10.64 5.79 -0.76
C HIS A 193 11.78 4.85 -0.33
N ARG A 194 11.90 3.68 -0.97
CA ARG A 194 13.01 2.72 -0.76
C ARG A 194 14.27 3.06 -1.58
N GLN A 195 14.41 4.31 -2.02
CA GLN A 195 15.55 4.82 -2.81
C GLN A 195 15.65 4.23 -4.23
N ALA A 196 14.53 3.80 -4.82
CA ALA A 196 14.47 3.58 -6.25
C ALA A 196 14.65 4.91 -6.98
N ASP A 197 15.48 4.91 -8.01
CA ASP A 197 15.70 6.07 -8.87
C ASP A 197 14.68 6.02 -10.03
N LEU A 198 13.90 7.10 -10.17
CA LEU A 198 12.85 7.20 -11.19
C LEU A 198 13.42 7.00 -12.60
N ASP A 199 14.50 7.69 -12.91
CA ASP A 199 15.08 7.74 -14.25
C ASP A 199 15.95 6.51 -14.56
N ARG A 200 16.60 5.94 -13.55
CA ARG A 200 17.52 4.81 -13.72
C ARG A 200 16.89 3.45 -13.54
N ASP A 201 15.93 3.31 -12.62
CA ASP A 201 15.38 2.00 -12.25
C ASP A 201 13.94 1.83 -12.79
N ILE A 202 13.08 2.84 -12.59
CA ILE A 202 11.64 2.72 -12.82
C ILE A 202 11.28 2.90 -14.29
N LEU A 203 11.58 4.06 -14.88
CA LEU A 203 11.19 4.37 -16.26
C LEU A 203 11.77 3.39 -17.30
N PRO A 204 13.04 2.94 -17.20
CA PRO A 204 13.58 1.94 -18.13
C PRO A 204 12.86 0.59 -18.03
N ALA A 205 12.51 0.15 -16.82
CA ALA A 205 11.80 -1.11 -16.60
C ALA A 205 10.38 -1.08 -17.20
N LEU A 206 9.68 0.06 -17.08
CA LEU A 206 8.35 0.26 -17.68
C LEU A 206 8.41 0.25 -19.21
N ARG A 207 9.35 1.00 -19.80
CA ARG A 207 9.52 1.05 -21.27
C ARG A 207 9.93 -0.29 -21.87
N ALA A 208 10.71 -1.09 -21.15
CA ALA A 208 11.14 -2.41 -21.60
C ALA A 208 9.98 -3.43 -21.65
N ARG A 209 8.88 -3.18 -20.91
CA ARG A 209 7.72 -4.06 -20.85
C ARG A 209 6.41 -3.25 -20.84
N PRO A 210 6.02 -2.67 -21.98
CA PRO A 210 4.75 -1.95 -22.09
C PRO A 210 3.58 -2.88 -21.81
N ALA A 211 2.46 -2.33 -21.36
CA ALA A 211 1.30 -3.13 -21.02
C ALA A 211 0.76 -3.89 -22.26
N PRO A 212 0.44 -5.20 -22.15
CA PRO A 212 -0.18 -5.94 -23.24
C PRO A 212 -1.57 -5.37 -23.54
N LYS A 213 -2.04 -5.48 -24.80
CA LYS A 213 -3.32 -4.93 -25.28
C LYS A 213 -4.56 -5.34 -24.47
N ASN A 214 -4.48 -6.38 -23.64
CA ASN A 214 -5.55 -6.83 -22.73
C ASN A 214 -5.35 -6.40 -21.25
N GLY A 215 -4.60 -5.32 -21.03
CA GLY A 215 -4.74 -4.43 -19.87
C GLY A 215 -4.17 -4.96 -18.57
N ILE A 216 -2.90 -4.63 -18.28
CA ILE A 216 -2.46 -4.56 -16.89
C ILE A 216 -3.22 -3.39 -16.26
N GLN A 217 -3.96 -3.66 -15.17
CA GLN A 217 -4.75 -2.66 -14.46
C GLN A 217 -4.11 -2.20 -13.15
N SER A 218 -2.88 -2.63 -12.86
CA SER A 218 -2.23 -2.32 -11.59
C SER A 218 -0.73 -2.15 -11.71
N TRP A 219 -0.23 -1.09 -11.08
CA TRP A 219 1.19 -0.88 -10.77
C TRP A 219 1.87 -2.04 -10.04
N ARG A 220 1.10 -2.90 -9.35
CA ARG A 220 1.64 -4.11 -8.68
C ARG A 220 2.33 -5.08 -9.64
N TYR A 221 1.92 -5.11 -10.91
CA TYR A 221 2.57 -5.94 -11.91
C TYR A 221 4.04 -5.52 -12.14
N TYR A 222 4.30 -4.20 -12.09
CA TYR A 222 5.62 -3.64 -12.37
C TYR A 222 6.55 -3.67 -11.15
N ALA A 223 6.02 -3.69 -9.94
CA ALA A 223 6.79 -3.71 -8.70
C ALA A 223 7.89 -4.80 -8.62
N PRO A 224 7.64 -6.09 -8.97
CA PRO A 224 8.69 -7.11 -8.97
C PRO A 224 9.74 -6.88 -10.05
N ILE A 225 9.34 -6.39 -11.23
CA ILE A 225 10.24 -6.12 -12.37
C ILE A 225 11.21 -5.00 -12.01
N ILE A 226 10.70 -3.94 -11.38
CA ILE A 226 11.50 -2.80 -10.93
C ILE A 226 12.42 -3.23 -9.78
N SER A 227 11.93 -4.04 -8.84
CA SER A 227 12.76 -4.57 -7.74
C SER A 227 13.93 -5.42 -8.25
N GLU A 228 13.72 -6.21 -9.31
CA GLU A 228 14.78 -6.98 -9.96
C GLU A 228 15.81 -6.05 -10.64
N ALA A 229 15.36 -4.98 -11.30
CA ALA A 229 16.25 -3.97 -11.89
C ALA A 229 17.10 -3.26 -10.81
N MET A 230 16.50 -2.91 -9.67
CA MET A 230 17.21 -2.34 -8.53
C MET A 230 18.26 -3.31 -7.95
N ALA A 231 17.92 -4.60 -7.84
CA ALA A 231 18.84 -5.63 -7.36
C ALA A 231 20.02 -5.86 -8.31
N LYS A 232 19.83 -5.69 -9.63
CA LYS A 232 20.92 -5.74 -10.62
C LYS A 232 21.85 -4.53 -10.55
N ARG A 233 21.36 -3.36 -10.12
CA ARG A 233 22.17 -2.17 -9.87
C ARG A 233 22.99 -2.28 -8.59
N ALA A 234 22.40 -2.89 -7.55
CA ALA A 234 23.11 -3.08 -6.30
C ALA A 234 24.42 -3.82 -6.59
N PRO A 235 25.57 -3.31 -6.13
CA PRO A 235 26.82 -4.07 -6.25
C PRO A 235 26.58 -5.47 -5.68
N PRO A 236 27.10 -6.54 -6.31
CA PRO A 236 26.88 -7.89 -5.82
C PRO A 236 27.21 -7.89 -4.34
N ALA A 237 26.22 -8.20 -3.50
CA ALA A 237 26.37 -8.12 -2.06
C ALA A 237 27.64 -8.88 -1.69
N SER A 238 28.70 -8.13 -1.35
CA SER A 238 29.87 -8.71 -0.74
C SER A 238 29.33 -9.46 0.46
N ALA A 239 29.44 -10.79 0.45
CA ALA A 239 29.01 -11.64 1.53
C ALA A 239 29.71 -11.16 2.81
N SER A 240 29.09 -10.22 3.52
CA SER A 240 29.57 -9.72 4.79
C SER A 240 29.24 -10.79 5.81
N GLY A 241 30.05 -11.85 5.78
CA GLY A 241 30.17 -12.73 6.92
C GLY A 241 30.47 -11.89 8.16
N LEU A 242 30.08 -12.40 9.32
CA LEU A 242 30.34 -11.78 10.62
C LEU A 242 31.78 -11.21 10.66
N PRO A 243 31.98 -10.02 11.24
CA PRO A 243 33.28 -9.38 11.27
C PRO A 243 34.31 -10.37 11.81
N LYS A 244 35.37 -10.61 11.05
CA LYS A 244 36.43 -11.51 11.47
C LYS A 244 37.42 -10.74 12.34
N VAL A 245 37.74 -11.28 13.50
CA VAL A 245 38.73 -10.73 14.43
C VAL A 245 40.01 -11.51 14.25
N PHE A 246 41.14 -10.81 14.06
CA PHE A 246 42.45 -11.44 14.03
C PHE A 246 42.91 -11.71 15.45
N ILE A 247 43.17 -12.97 15.77
CA ILE A 247 43.70 -13.39 17.07
C ILE A 247 45.11 -13.92 16.84
N VAL A 248 46.05 -13.36 17.60
CA VAL A 248 47.46 -13.73 17.55
C VAL A 248 47.63 -15.12 18.16
N LYS A 249 48.45 -15.95 17.51
CA LYS A 249 48.82 -17.29 17.96
C LYS A 249 49.46 -17.21 19.36
N ASP A 250 49.24 -18.23 20.18
CA ASP A 250 49.78 -18.37 21.55
C ASP A 250 49.25 -17.34 22.58
N THR A 251 48.19 -16.61 22.26
CA THR A 251 47.45 -15.80 23.23
C THR A 251 46.42 -16.64 24.00
N PRO A 252 45.99 -16.23 25.21
CA PRO A 252 44.92 -16.93 25.94
C PRO A 252 43.63 -17.04 25.12
N GLU A 253 43.27 -15.97 24.39
CA GLU A 253 42.08 -15.95 23.52
C GLU A 253 42.18 -16.99 22.40
N TRP A 254 43.38 -17.23 21.85
CA TRP A 254 43.60 -18.29 20.86
C TRP A 254 43.24 -19.66 21.42
N ALA A 255 43.73 -19.97 22.64
CA ALA A 255 43.47 -21.24 23.29
C ALA A 255 41.97 -21.44 23.57
N GLU A 256 41.28 -20.39 24.03
CA GLU A 256 39.82 -20.41 24.26
C GLU A 256 39.04 -20.70 22.97
N ARG A 257 39.39 -20.08 21.85
CA ARG A 257 38.69 -20.31 20.57
C ARG A 257 38.93 -21.71 20.03
N VAL A 258 40.14 -22.23 20.16
CA VAL A 258 40.45 -23.61 19.77
C VAL A 258 39.69 -24.60 20.67
N ALA A 259 39.64 -24.34 21.98
CA ALA A 259 38.88 -25.16 22.92
C ALA A 259 37.37 -25.13 22.66
N ALA A 260 36.82 -24.00 22.18
CA ALA A 260 35.43 -23.87 21.75
C ALA A 260 35.11 -24.60 20.42
N GLY A 261 36.07 -25.36 19.86
CA GLY A 261 35.87 -26.18 18.66
C GLY A 261 36.14 -25.46 17.34
N HIS A 262 36.65 -24.22 17.37
CA HIS A 262 37.10 -23.56 16.14
C HIS A 262 38.42 -24.17 15.69
N LYS A 263 38.46 -24.69 14.46
CA LYS A 263 39.68 -25.22 13.85
C LYS A 263 40.34 -24.11 13.03
N PRO A 264 41.39 -23.43 13.54
CA PRO A 264 42.15 -22.50 12.73
C PRO A 264 42.74 -23.26 11.54
N GLY A 265 42.73 -22.63 10.36
CA GLY A 265 43.42 -23.14 9.19
C GLY A 265 44.93 -22.91 9.30
N MET A 266 45.53 -22.50 8.19
CA MET A 266 46.95 -22.18 8.11
C MET A 266 47.23 -20.77 8.65
N THR A 267 48.03 -20.60 9.70
CA THR A 267 48.29 -19.28 10.30
C THR A 267 48.76 -18.24 9.29
N THR A 268 48.25 -17.02 9.42
CA THR A 268 48.55 -15.86 8.57
C THR A 268 49.24 -14.77 9.38
N GLN A 269 50.05 -13.91 8.74
CA GLN A 269 50.68 -12.78 9.42
C GLN A 269 49.77 -11.55 9.40
N HIS A 270 49.64 -10.86 10.54
CA HIS A 270 48.91 -9.60 10.62
C HIS A 270 49.60 -8.54 9.75
N PRO A 271 48.88 -7.78 8.91
CA PRO A 271 49.48 -6.89 7.92
C PRO A 271 50.36 -5.79 8.52
N GLN A 272 50.04 -5.30 9.72
CA GLN A 272 50.76 -4.20 10.37
C GLN A 272 51.84 -4.68 11.35
N THR A 273 51.52 -5.68 12.16
CA THR A 273 52.39 -6.12 13.28
C THR A 273 53.26 -7.31 12.92
N LYS A 274 53.00 -7.96 11.77
CA LYS A 274 53.65 -9.21 11.33
C LYS A 274 53.53 -10.40 12.29
N ALA A 275 52.72 -10.27 13.34
CA ALA A 275 52.42 -11.34 14.26
C ALA A 275 51.68 -12.48 13.56
N GLU A 276 52.04 -13.72 13.87
CA GLU A 276 51.34 -14.90 13.34
C GLU A 276 50.01 -15.11 14.07
N GLY A 277 48.95 -15.42 13.33
CA GLY A 277 47.61 -15.58 13.90
C GLY A 277 46.57 -15.98 12.86
N TRP A 278 45.29 -15.87 13.20
CA TRP A 278 44.19 -16.32 12.36
C TRP A 278 42.94 -15.47 12.58
N TYR A 279 42.14 -15.35 11.53
CA TYR A 279 40.89 -14.62 11.54
C TYR A 279 39.74 -15.53 11.97
N PHE A 280 39.27 -15.35 13.21
CA PHE A 280 38.08 -16.03 13.71
C PHE A 280 36.84 -15.17 13.42
N SER A 281 35.72 -15.79 13.06
CA SER A 281 34.44 -15.07 13.02
C SER A 281 34.12 -14.56 14.43
N ALA A 282 33.69 -13.30 14.57
CA ALA A 282 33.21 -12.79 15.85
C ALA A 282 32.00 -13.62 16.29
N THR A 283 32.18 -14.48 17.29
CA THR A 283 31.09 -15.20 17.95
C THR A 283 30.34 -14.24 18.85
N GLN A 284 29.01 -14.31 18.85
CA GLN A 284 28.19 -13.75 19.92
C GLN A 284 28.63 -14.41 21.25
N ASN A 285 28.78 -13.58 22.29
CA ASN A 285 29.34 -13.95 23.60
C ASN A 285 29.02 -15.39 24.06
N PRO A 286 29.99 -16.11 24.65
CA PRO A 286 29.67 -17.37 25.31
C PRO A 286 28.68 -17.15 26.47
N PRO A 287 27.80 -18.12 26.76
CA PRO A 287 26.82 -18.00 27.83
C PRO A 287 27.55 -17.86 29.17
N ASN A 288 27.16 -16.83 29.95
CA ASN A 288 27.60 -16.55 31.31
C ASN A 288 27.89 -17.83 32.11
N SER A 289 29.17 -18.04 32.43
CA SER A 289 29.59 -18.93 33.51
C SER A 289 28.99 -18.40 34.81
N ARG A 290 28.02 -19.16 35.34
CA ARG A 290 27.43 -18.93 36.66
C ARG A 290 28.55 -18.92 37.72
N SER A 291 28.77 -17.76 38.32
CA SER A 291 29.35 -17.62 39.65
C SER A 291 28.43 -18.32 40.65
N ASN A 292 28.84 -19.49 41.14
CA ASN A 292 28.34 -20.04 42.39
C ASN A 292 29.32 -19.63 43.48
N ALA A 293 28.89 -18.67 44.31
CA ALA A 293 29.49 -18.38 45.61
C ALA A 293 28.35 -18.37 46.65
N ALA A 294 28.16 -19.51 47.30
CA ALA A 294 27.66 -19.72 48.65
C ALA A 294 27.50 -21.24 48.88
#